data_AF-A0A1U8KMM5-F1
#
_entry.id   AF-A0A1U8KMM5-F1
#
_cell.length_a   1.000
_cell.length_b   1.000
_cell.length_c   1.000
_cell.angle_alpha   90.00
_cell.angle_beta   90.00
_cell.angle_gamma   90.00
#
_symmetry.space_group_name_H-M   'P 1'
#
loop_
_entity.id
_entity.type
_entity.pdbx_description
1 polymer ?
#
loop_
_entity_poly.entity_id
_entity_poly.type
_entity_poly.pdbx_seq_one_letter_code
_entity_poly.pdbx_strand_id
1 'polypeptide(L)'
;MAVQAQLCREKMGVPLPMCGLQDWMVNPAPAAAPFQAGSSLQDVPFHPQQNAQNLVPMAVSQPIDAQLEIQRQEIDCFLQLRNERLRYVLREQRKQQQTILLKSMESKALYLMKRKEEELARATKKKMELEACLRKVEMESESWQRLAKANEAKVMDLNKRLEQVRESLIWVSSSAEDEESIYYGSCDRDEEERDNNIQEEDSKKKMACKHCNTRSSCVLFLPCRHLCSCSSCEAFLVACPVCGSVKEASIKVYWV
;
A
#
# COMPACT_ATOMS: atom_id res chain seq x y z
N MET A 1 -10.22 -34.23 2.99
CA MET A 1 -10.71 -33.96 1.62
C MET A 1 -10.16 -32.62 1.17
N ALA A 2 -9.35 -32.59 0.11
CA ALA A 2 -8.67 -31.39 -0.35
C ALA A 2 -9.58 -30.60 -1.29
N VAL A 3 -9.86 -29.34 -0.96
CA VAL A 3 -10.64 -28.42 -1.81
C VAL A 3 -9.68 -27.75 -2.78
N GLN A 4 -9.75 -28.10 -4.07
CA GLN A 4 -8.98 -27.44 -5.11
C GLN A 4 -9.82 -26.30 -5.70
N ALA A 5 -9.38 -25.07 -5.47
CA ALA A 5 -10.03 -23.86 -5.95
C ALA A 5 -9.28 -23.33 -7.17
N GLN A 6 -9.98 -23.15 -8.30
CA GLN A 6 -9.43 -22.53 -9.49
C GLN A 6 -10.07 -21.15 -9.67
N LEU A 7 -9.24 -20.11 -9.54
CA LEU A 7 -9.66 -18.72 -9.68
C LEU A 7 -9.78 -18.39 -11.19
N CYS A 8 -10.99 -18.16 -11.69
CA CYS A 8 -11.16 -17.50 -12.98
C CYS A 8 -11.03 -16.00 -12.77
N ARG A 9 -9.84 -15.45 -13.02
CA ARG A 9 -9.57 -14.01 -12.99
C ARG A 9 -9.81 -13.44 -14.39
N GLU A 10 -10.98 -12.84 -14.63
CA GLU A 10 -11.17 -11.99 -15.80
C GLU A 10 -10.28 -10.74 -15.65
N LYS A 11 -9.53 -10.47 -16.73
CA LYS A 11 -8.48 -9.45 -16.80
C LYS A 11 -9.08 -8.05 -16.68
N MET A 12 -8.91 -7.43 -15.52
CA MET A 12 -8.92 -5.98 -15.37
C MET A 12 -7.48 -5.55 -15.09
N GLY A 13 -6.81 -5.12 -16.16
CA GLY A 13 -5.47 -4.53 -16.09
C GLY A 13 -5.56 -3.21 -15.36
N VAL A 14 -4.91 -3.13 -14.19
CA VAL A 14 -4.58 -1.86 -13.55
C VAL A 14 -3.05 -1.76 -13.62
N PRO A 15 -2.50 -0.79 -14.36
CA PRO A 15 -1.07 -0.51 -14.27
C PRO A 15 -0.81 0.13 -12.90
N LEU A 16 -0.13 -0.60 -12.02
CA LEU A 16 0.56 0.02 -10.90
C LEU A 16 1.59 0.99 -11.50
N PRO A 17 1.57 2.29 -11.15
CA PRO A 17 2.63 3.19 -11.55
C PRO A 17 3.86 2.80 -10.72
N MET A 18 4.76 2.06 -11.35
CA MET A 18 6.16 2.02 -10.94
C MET A 18 6.62 3.49 -10.97
N CYS A 19 6.75 4.11 -9.79
CA CYS A 19 7.35 5.43 -9.68
C CYS A 19 8.76 5.34 -10.25
N GLY A 20 8.87 5.81 -11.49
CA GLY A 20 10.07 5.76 -12.29
C GLY A 20 11.21 6.46 -11.58
N LEU A 21 12.30 5.73 -11.42
CA LEU A 21 13.63 6.28 -11.17
C LEU A 21 14.20 6.79 -12.50
N GLN A 22 13.54 7.80 -13.10
CA GLN A 22 14.09 8.52 -14.25
C GLN A 22 13.57 9.95 -14.20
N ASP A 23 14.41 10.85 -13.69
CA ASP A 23 14.43 12.26 -14.04
C ASP A 23 15.77 12.82 -13.53
N TRP A 24 16.87 12.38 -14.16
CA TRP A 24 18.20 12.99 -13.97
C TRP A 24 18.67 13.81 -15.18
N MET A 25 17.77 14.09 -16.13
CA MET A 25 18.05 15.04 -17.22
C MET A 25 16.92 16.06 -17.34
N VAL A 26 16.87 16.99 -16.40
CA VAL A 26 16.42 18.33 -16.72
C VAL A 26 17.62 19.23 -16.51
N ASN A 27 18.35 19.48 -17.60
CA ASN A 27 19.13 20.69 -17.72
C ASN A 27 18.17 21.84 -17.42
N PRO A 28 18.36 22.65 -16.36
CA PRO A 28 17.98 24.03 -16.49
C PRO A 28 19.05 24.60 -17.42
N ALA A 29 18.77 24.59 -18.73
CA ALA A 29 19.33 25.62 -19.57
C ALA A 29 19.01 26.93 -18.83
N PRO A 30 20.00 27.68 -18.33
CA PRO A 30 19.73 29.07 -18.05
C PRO A 30 19.28 29.59 -19.41
N ALA A 31 18.11 30.23 -19.46
CA ALA A 31 17.75 31.05 -20.59
C ALA A 31 19.04 31.77 -21.01
N ALA A 32 19.50 31.49 -22.23
CA ALA A 32 20.56 32.24 -22.83
C ALA A 32 20.04 33.68 -22.84
N ALA A 33 20.38 34.44 -21.81
CA ALA A 33 20.47 35.87 -21.95
C ALA A 33 21.32 36.05 -23.21
N PRO A 34 20.84 36.81 -24.20
CA PRO A 34 21.61 37.03 -25.40
C PRO A 34 23.00 37.41 -24.92
N PHE A 35 24.00 36.71 -25.45
CA PHE A 35 25.40 37.01 -25.27
C PHE A 35 25.63 38.38 -25.91
N GLN A 36 25.13 39.44 -25.27
CA GLN A 36 25.55 40.79 -25.52
C GLN A 36 26.93 40.84 -24.87
N ALA A 37 27.91 40.46 -25.68
CA ALA A 37 29.19 41.12 -25.67
C ALA A 37 28.94 42.61 -25.96
N GLY A 38 28.33 43.32 -25.01
CA GLY A 38 28.41 44.76 -24.87
C GLY A 38 29.80 45.07 -24.35
N SER A 39 30.81 44.73 -25.14
CA SER A 39 32.07 45.46 -25.12
C SER A 39 31.70 46.85 -25.62
N SER A 40 31.33 47.74 -24.70
CA SER A 40 31.66 49.15 -24.90
C SER A 40 33.18 49.19 -24.91
N LEU A 41 33.74 48.90 -26.09
CA LEU A 41 34.90 49.63 -26.56
C LEU A 41 34.43 51.08 -26.55
N GLN A 42 34.89 51.84 -25.56
CA GLN A 42 35.03 53.26 -25.77
C GLN A 42 36.02 53.36 -26.92
N ASP A 43 35.49 53.69 -28.09
CA ASP A 43 36.24 54.23 -29.21
C ASP A 43 37.13 55.35 -28.67
N VAL A 44 38.42 55.06 -28.55
CA VAL A 44 39.42 56.12 -28.50
C VAL A 44 39.52 56.64 -29.93
N PRO A 45 39.25 57.94 -30.21
CA PRO A 45 39.27 58.45 -31.56
C PRO A 45 40.70 58.37 -32.13
N PHE A 46 40.93 57.45 -33.07
CA PHE A 46 42.07 57.54 -33.98
C PHE A 46 41.76 58.63 -35.01
N HIS A 47 42.34 59.80 -34.81
CA HIS A 47 42.30 60.91 -35.75
C HIS A 47 43.41 60.71 -36.80
N PRO A 48 43.12 60.61 -38.11
CA PRO A 48 44.14 60.74 -39.13
C PRO A 48 44.28 62.23 -39.45
N GLN A 49 45.31 62.88 -38.92
CA GLN A 49 45.64 64.24 -39.31
C GLN A 49 46.87 64.20 -40.22
N GLN A 50 46.61 64.23 -41.53
CA GLN A 50 47.58 64.69 -42.52
C GLN A 50 47.88 66.16 -42.23
N ASN A 51 49.12 66.50 -41.87
CA ASN A 51 49.71 67.74 -42.33
C ASN A 51 51.24 67.64 -42.30
N ALA A 52 51.86 67.91 -43.44
CA ALA A 52 53.31 68.00 -43.59
C ALA A 52 53.79 69.34 -43.01
N GLN A 53 54.85 69.31 -42.21
CA GLN A 53 55.95 70.28 -42.26
C GLN A 53 57.13 69.87 -41.35
N ASN A 54 58.30 69.86 -41.97
CA ASN A 54 59.65 69.51 -41.52
C ASN A 54 60.10 70.08 -40.16
N LEU A 55 60.87 69.28 -39.40
CA LEU A 55 62.24 69.55 -38.89
C LEU A 55 62.62 68.50 -37.81
N VAL A 56 63.75 67.82 -38.00
CA VAL A 56 64.45 66.89 -37.06
C VAL A 56 65.85 67.53 -36.84
N PRO A 57 66.67 67.25 -35.79
CA PRO A 57 66.59 66.18 -34.79
C PRO A 57 67.03 66.52 -33.34
N MET A 58 66.43 65.88 -32.33
CA MET A 58 67.18 65.45 -31.13
C MET A 58 66.60 64.12 -30.66
N ALA A 59 67.29 63.07 -31.07
CA ALA A 59 67.06 61.70 -30.67
C ALA A 59 67.36 61.56 -29.17
N VAL A 60 66.32 61.55 -28.35
CA VAL A 60 66.25 60.54 -27.29
C VAL A 60 65.45 59.39 -27.89
N SER A 61 66.07 58.66 -28.80
CA SER A 61 65.56 57.35 -29.18
C SER A 61 65.67 56.49 -27.93
N GLN A 62 64.56 56.27 -27.21
CA GLN A 62 64.52 55.07 -26.37
C GLN A 62 64.93 53.90 -27.29
N PRO A 63 65.84 53.03 -26.86
CA PRO A 63 66.20 51.87 -27.66
C PRO A 63 64.90 51.13 -27.98
N ILE A 64 64.68 50.79 -29.26
CA ILE A 64 63.45 50.14 -29.75
C ILE A 64 63.07 48.93 -28.87
N ASP A 65 64.08 48.27 -28.31
CA ASP A 65 63.94 47.19 -27.32
C ASP A 65 63.14 47.60 -26.07
N ALA A 66 63.35 48.79 -25.53
CA ALA A 66 62.60 49.30 -24.38
C ALA A 66 61.13 49.58 -24.73
N GLN A 67 60.85 50.03 -25.95
CA GLN A 67 59.48 50.25 -26.41
C GLN A 67 58.73 48.91 -26.59
N LEU A 68 59.39 47.91 -27.17
CA LEU A 68 58.85 46.56 -27.32
C LEU A 68 58.62 45.88 -25.97
N GLU A 69 59.51 46.11 -25.00
CA GLU A 69 59.39 45.64 -23.62
C GLU A 69 58.13 46.20 -22.95
N ILE A 70 57.88 47.51 -23.07
CA ILE A 70 56.67 48.16 -22.52
C ILE A 70 55.40 47.59 -23.17
N GLN A 71 55.38 47.47 -24.50
CA GLN A 71 54.23 46.90 -25.22
C GLN A 71 53.96 45.45 -24.81
N ARG A 72 55.01 44.65 -24.58
CA ARG A 72 54.85 43.27 -24.08
C ARG A 72 54.21 43.26 -22.70
N GLN A 73 54.68 44.11 -21.79
CA GLN A 73 54.13 44.22 -20.43
C GLN A 73 52.67 44.70 -20.42
N GLU A 74 52.30 45.63 -21.30
CA GLU A 74 50.90 46.08 -21.46
C GLU A 74 49.99 44.94 -21.92
N ILE A 75 50.43 44.16 -22.91
CA ILE A 75 49.70 42.98 -23.40
C ILE A 75 49.57 41.94 -22.28
N ASP A 76 50.65 41.64 -21.56
CA ASP A 76 50.65 40.69 -20.46
C ASP A 76 49.69 41.12 -19.34
N CYS A 77 49.69 42.41 -18.97
CA CYS A 77 48.77 42.97 -17.99
C CYS A 77 47.31 42.87 -18.45
N PHE A 78 47.04 43.20 -19.71
CA PHE A 78 45.69 43.08 -20.28
C PHE A 78 45.21 41.62 -20.29
N LEU A 79 46.06 40.68 -20.71
CA LEU A 79 45.75 39.25 -20.72
C LEU A 79 45.51 38.72 -19.30
N GLN A 80 46.32 39.15 -18.32
CA GLN A 80 46.12 38.79 -16.92
C GLN A 80 44.76 39.29 -16.40
N LEU A 81 44.44 40.56 -16.61
CA LEU A 81 43.17 41.15 -16.18
C LEU A 81 41.95 40.44 -16.80
N ARG A 82 42.01 40.14 -18.11
CA ARG A 82 40.94 39.41 -18.80
C ARG A 82 40.79 37.99 -18.28
N ASN A 83 41.89 37.28 -18.06
CA ASN A 83 41.87 35.94 -17.48
C ASN A 83 41.36 35.93 -16.04
N GLU A 84 41.72 36.93 -15.23
CA GLU A 84 41.23 37.06 -13.85
C GLU A 84 39.72 37.29 -13.81
N ARG A 85 39.22 38.20 -14.64
CA ARG A 85 37.78 38.47 -14.75
C ARG A 85 37.02 37.22 -15.19
N LEU A 86 37.53 36.49 -16.20
CA LEU A 86 36.90 35.25 -16.65
C LEU A 86 36.91 34.18 -15.54
N ARG A 87 38.06 33.98 -14.88
CA ARG A 87 38.18 33.04 -13.75
C ARG A 87 37.24 33.41 -12.61
N TYR A 88 37.04 34.69 -12.32
CA TYR A 88 36.10 35.16 -11.31
C TYR A 88 34.65 34.79 -11.68
N VAL A 89 34.19 35.16 -12.88
CA VAL A 89 32.81 34.87 -13.34
C VAL A 89 32.52 33.37 -13.33
N LEU A 90 33.46 32.53 -13.80
CA LEU A 90 33.28 31.08 -13.79
C LEU A 90 33.17 30.50 -12.38
N ARG A 91 33.97 31.00 -11.43
CA ARG A 91 33.87 30.57 -10.03
C ARG A 91 32.54 30.99 -9.40
N GLU A 92 32.10 32.21 -9.68
CA GLU A 92 30.86 32.74 -9.14
C GLU A 92 29.64 32.00 -9.71
N GLN A 93 29.60 31.76 -11.02
CA GLN A 93 28.56 30.96 -11.65
C GLN A 93 28.50 29.54 -11.06
N ARG A 94 29.66 28.89 -10.86
CA ARG A 94 29.72 27.56 -10.24
C ARG A 94 29.16 27.57 -8.81
N LYS A 95 29.54 28.56 -8.00
CA LYS A 95 29.02 28.71 -6.63
C LYS A 95 27.50 28.88 -6.62
N GLN A 96 26.97 29.70 -7.53
CA GLN A 96 25.53 29.90 -7.67
C GLN A 96 24.80 28.61 -8.08
N GLN A 97 25.31 27.92 -9.10
CA GLN A 97 24.76 26.63 -9.55
C GLN A 97 24.76 25.58 -8.43
N GLN A 98 25.87 25.46 -7.70
CA GLN A 98 25.98 24.56 -6.56
C GLN A 98 24.98 24.92 -5.45
N THR A 99 24.83 26.20 -5.15
CA THR A 99 23.89 26.67 -4.12
C THR A 99 22.44 26.34 -4.48
N ILE A 100 22.05 26.56 -5.74
CA ILE A 100 20.69 26.26 -6.21
C ILE A 100 20.42 24.75 -6.15
N LEU A 101 21.37 23.94 -6.62
CA LEU A 101 21.25 22.48 -6.60
C LEU A 101 21.12 21.96 -5.15
N LEU A 102 21.99 22.42 -4.26
CA LEU A 102 21.96 22.02 -2.84
C LEU A 102 20.64 22.39 -2.18
N LYS A 103 20.14 23.62 -2.37
CA LYS A 103 18.85 24.06 -1.79
C LYS A 103 17.68 23.23 -2.32
N SER A 104 17.68 22.88 -3.60
CA SER A 104 16.66 22.02 -4.21
C SER A 104 16.69 20.61 -3.61
N MET A 105 17.87 20.01 -3.51
CA MET A 105 18.06 18.69 -2.91
C MET A 105 17.68 18.68 -1.42
N GLU A 106 18.10 19.69 -0.66
CA GLU A 106 17.76 19.85 0.76
C GLU A 106 16.26 19.97 0.96
N SER A 107 15.58 20.82 0.18
CA SER A 107 14.12 20.99 0.26
C SER A 107 13.39 19.68 -0.04
N LYS A 108 13.84 18.93 -1.05
CA LYS A 108 13.27 17.62 -1.41
C LYS A 108 13.52 16.58 -0.32
N ALA A 109 14.72 16.54 0.26
CA ALA A 109 15.05 15.64 1.36
C ALA A 109 14.19 15.95 2.60
N LEU A 110 14.09 17.21 3.00
CA LEU A 110 13.27 17.66 4.13
C LEU A 110 11.79 17.30 3.94
N TYR A 111 11.25 17.52 2.74
CA TYR A 111 9.86 17.16 2.43
C TYR A 111 9.63 15.65 2.56
N LEU A 112 10.50 14.83 1.97
CA LEU A 112 10.37 13.38 2.04
C LEU A 112 10.52 12.84 3.46
N MET A 113 11.46 13.40 4.23
CA MET A 113 11.66 13.03 5.64
C MET A 113 10.42 13.35 6.47
N LYS A 114 9.88 14.57 6.38
CA LYS A 114 8.64 14.94 7.09
C LYS A 114 7.46 14.05 6.72
N ARG A 115 7.27 13.79 5.42
CA ARG A 115 6.22 12.88 4.96
C ARG A 115 6.38 11.47 5.56
N LYS A 116 7.62 10.95 5.64
CA LYS A 116 7.90 9.65 6.23
C LYS A 116 7.68 9.64 7.74
N GLU A 117 8.07 10.69 8.44
CA GLU A 117 7.77 10.87 9.87
C GLU A 117 6.27 10.88 10.14
N GLU A 118 5.47 11.56 9.32
CA GLU A 118 4.01 11.54 9.42
C GLU A 118 3.42 10.15 9.13
N GLU A 119 3.92 9.45 8.13
CA GLU A 119 3.52 8.06 7.84
C GLU A 119 3.81 7.14 9.04
N LEU A 120 4.99 7.29 9.67
CA LEU A 120 5.35 6.56 10.89
C LEU A 120 4.47 6.95 12.08
N ALA A 121 4.18 8.23 12.28
CA ALA A 121 3.29 8.70 13.35
C ALA A 121 1.87 8.14 13.19
N ARG A 122 1.35 8.08 11.96
CA ARG A 122 0.05 7.45 11.66
C ARG A 122 0.07 5.94 11.95
N ALA A 123 1.12 5.24 11.52
CA ALA A 123 1.25 3.80 11.73
C ALA A 123 1.38 3.45 13.23
N THR A 124 2.18 4.21 13.97
CA THR A 124 2.36 4.03 15.43
C THR A 124 1.08 4.32 16.20
N LYS A 125 0.35 5.41 15.86
CA LYS A 125 -0.99 5.66 16.41
C LYS A 125 -1.93 4.49 16.17
N LYS A 126 -1.97 3.97 14.93
CA LYS A 126 -2.86 2.86 14.60
C LYS A 126 -2.47 1.57 15.33
N LYS A 127 -1.18 1.31 15.47
CA LYS A 127 -0.65 0.19 16.26
C LYS A 127 -1.16 0.26 17.71
N MET A 128 -1.04 1.43 18.35
CA MET A 128 -1.50 1.63 19.73
C MET A 128 -3.02 1.42 19.87
N GLU A 129 -3.81 1.93 18.93
CA GLU A 129 -5.27 1.71 18.90
C GLU A 129 -5.61 0.22 18.79
N LEU A 130 -4.96 -0.50 17.87
CA LEU A 130 -5.21 -1.93 17.66
C LEU A 130 -4.80 -2.77 18.87
N GLU A 131 -3.66 -2.47 19.49
CA GLU A 131 -3.22 -3.13 20.73
C GLU A 131 -4.20 -2.88 21.89
N ALA A 132 -4.77 -1.68 22.00
CA ALA A 132 -5.79 -1.39 23.00
C ALA A 132 -7.09 -2.17 22.74
N CYS A 133 -7.54 -2.25 21.48
CA CYS A 133 -8.69 -3.07 21.10
C CYS A 133 -8.46 -4.56 21.37
N LEU A 134 -7.26 -5.08 21.06
CA LEU A 134 -6.89 -6.47 21.33
C LEU A 134 -7.00 -6.77 22.83
N ARG A 135 -6.37 -5.96 23.68
CA ARG A 135 -6.43 -6.11 25.13
C ARG A 135 -7.87 -6.10 25.65
N LYS A 136 -8.73 -5.22 25.11
CA LYS A 136 -10.14 -5.15 25.50
C LYS A 136 -10.87 -6.47 25.18
N VAL A 137 -10.73 -6.97 23.95
CA VAL A 137 -11.38 -8.22 23.53
C VAL A 137 -10.83 -9.42 24.30
N GLU A 138 -9.53 -9.45 24.62
CA GLU A 138 -8.92 -10.47 25.48
C GLU A 138 -9.53 -10.46 26.87
N MET A 139 -9.63 -9.29 27.52
CA MET A 139 -10.28 -9.16 28.84
C MET A 139 -11.75 -9.58 28.84
N GLU A 140 -12.49 -9.24 27.78
CA GLU A 140 -13.88 -9.67 27.59
C GLU A 140 -13.97 -11.19 27.42
N SER A 141 -13.13 -11.78 26.56
CA SER A 141 -13.06 -13.22 26.31
C SER A 141 -12.79 -14.01 27.60
N GLU A 142 -11.80 -13.59 28.39
CA GLU A 142 -11.52 -14.22 29.68
C GLU A 142 -12.68 -14.09 30.66
N SER A 143 -13.40 -12.97 30.63
CA SER A 143 -14.56 -12.75 31.51
C SER A 143 -15.73 -13.64 31.14
N TRP A 144 -16.01 -13.79 29.84
CA TRP A 144 -16.99 -14.76 29.35
C TRP A 144 -16.58 -16.19 29.65
N GLN A 145 -15.30 -16.54 29.50
CA GLN A 145 -14.79 -17.87 29.84
C GLN A 145 -14.94 -18.18 31.33
N ARG A 146 -14.64 -17.23 32.22
CA ARG A 146 -14.84 -17.37 33.66
C ARG A 146 -16.32 -17.60 33.99
N LEU A 147 -17.23 -16.82 33.37
CA LEU A 147 -18.67 -16.97 33.56
C LEU A 147 -19.18 -18.33 33.05
N ALA A 148 -18.73 -18.77 31.88
CA ALA A 148 -19.08 -20.07 31.33
C ALA A 148 -18.66 -21.21 32.27
N LYS A 149 -17.41 -21.21 32.76
CA LYS A 149 -16.92 -22.20 33.75
C LYS A 149 -17.71 -22.19 35.05
N ALA A 150 -18.09 -21.01 35.55
CA ALA A 150 -18.92 -20.91 36.76
C ALA A 150 -20.32 -21.49 36.53
N ASN A 151 -20.91 -21.26 35.35
CA ASN A 151 -22.19 -21.83 34.98
C ASN A 151 -22.10 -23.35 34.78
N GLU A 152 -21.05 -23.85 34.11
CA GLU A 152 -20.75 -25.29 34.01
C GLU A 152 -20.66 -25.94 35.39
N ALA A 153 -19.96 -25.33 36.35
CA ALA A 153 -19.86 -25.82 37.72
C ALA A 153 -21.22 -25.89 38.43
N LYS A 154 -22.08 -24.89 38.23
CA LYS A 154 -23.46 -24.89 38.77
C LYS A 154 -24.33 -25.99 38.15
N VAL A 155 -24.24 -26.19 36.83
CA VAL A 155 -24.96 -27.25 36.12
C VAL A 155 -24.49 -28.62 36.60
N MET A 156 -23.18 -28.82 36.78
CA MET A 156 -22.64 -30.06 37.35
C MET A 156 -23.14 -30.32 38.78
N ASP A 157 -23.16 -29.31 39.66
CA ASP A 157 -23.70 -29.46 41.03
C ASP A 157 -25.18 -29.85 41.00
N LEU A 158 -25.99 -29.16 40.19
CA LEU A 158 -27.41 -29.48 40.06
C LEU A 158 -27.63 -30.88 39.49
N ASN A 159 -26.88 -31.26 38.45
CA ASN A 159 -26.98 -32.58 37.84
C ASN A 159 -26.61 -33.68 38.86
N LYS A 160 -25.56 -33.45 39.67
CA LYS A 160 -25.19 -34.37 40.75
C LYS A 160 -26.31 -34.52 41.78
N ARG A 161 -26.97 -33.42 42.19
CA ARG A 161 -28.11 -33.48 43.12
C ARG A 161 -29.31 -34.23 42.52
N LEU A 162 -29.57 -34.06 41.23
CA LEU A 162 -30.65 -34.78 40.54
C LEU A 162 -30.40 -36.28 40.50
N GLU A 163 -29.18 -36.72 40.18
CA GLU A 163 -28.82 -38.15 40.24
C GLU A 163 -28.93 -38.70 41.67
N GLN A 164 -28.51 -37.95 42.69
CA GLN A 164 -28.69 -38.37 44.09
C GLN A 164 -30.17 -38.56 44.47
N VAL A 165 -31.06 -37.66 44.06
CA VAL A 165 -32.51 -37.81 44.30
C VAL A 165 -33.05 -39.01 43.53
N ARG A 166 -32.61 -39.23 42.29
CA ARG A 166 -33.00 -40.39 41.47
C ARG A 166 -32.57 -41.71 42.12
N GLU A 167 -31.32 -41.81 42.57
CA GLU A 167 -30.80 -42.97 43.30
C GLU A 167 -31.55 -43.18 44.62
N SER A 168 -31.85 -42.12 45.37
CA SER A 168 -32.65 -42.19 46.60
C SER A 168 -34.08 -42.66 46.34
N LEU A 169 -34.70 -42.26 45.23
CA LEU A 169 -36.05 -42.71 44.85
C LEU A 169 -36.02 -44.21 44.55
N ILE A 170 -35.04 -44.68 43.77
CA ILE A 170 -34.85 -46.11 43.45
C ILE A 170 -34.64 -46.94 44.73
N TRP A 171 -33.87 -46.43 45.69
CA TRP A 171 -33.64 -47.08 46.98
C TRP A 171 -34.91 -47.17 47.85
N VAL A 172 -35.72 -46.11 47.91
CA VAL A 172 -36.98 -46.09 48.68
C VAL A 172 -38.04 -47.01 48.04
N SER A 173 -38.10 -47.09 46.71
CA SER A 173 -38.98 -48.02 45.99
C SER A 173 -38.61 -49.49 46.17
N SER A 174 -37.34 -49.79 46.51
CA SER A 174 -36.84 -51.17 46.66
C SER A 174 -37.03 -51.74 48.08
N SER A 175 -37.49 -50.92 49.04
CA SER A 175 -37.77 -51.33 50.43
C SER A 175 -39.26 -51.54 50.72
N ALA A 176 -40.13 -51.35 49.72
CA ALA A 176 -41.52 -51.77 49.76
C ALA A 176 -41.66 -52.99 48.85
N GLU A 177 -41.69 -54.18 49.44
CA GLU A 177 -42.21 -55.36 48.76
C GLU A 177 -43.68 -55.07 48.46
N ASP A 178 -44.02 -54.85 47.19
CA ASP A 178 -45.19 -55.47 46.56
C ASP A 178 -45.25 -55.18 45.06
N GLU A 179 -45.77 -56.19 44.35
CA GLU A 179 -46.05 -56.25 42.93
C GLU A 179 -46.75 -54.99 42.39
N GLU A 180 -46.14 -54.28 41.44
CA GLU A 180 -46.84 -53.90 40.20
C GLU A 180 -45.88 -53.32 39.14
N SER A 181 -46.01 -53.89 37.94
CA SER A 181 -45.37 -53.45 36.71
C SER A 181 -45.89 -52.08 36.30
N ILE A 182 -45.04 -51.06 36.27
CA ILE A 182 -45.35 -49.78 35.62
C ILE A 182 -44.49 -49.62 34.38
N TYR A 183 -45.07 -50.09 33.28
CA TYR A 183 -44.72 -49.78 31.89
C TYR A 183 -44.79 -48.26 31.67
N TYR A 184 -43.63 -47.63 31.46
CA TYR A 184 -43.57 -46.22 31.06
C TYR A 184 -44.05 -46.11 29.60
N GLY A 185 -45.21 -45.48 29.43
CA GLY A 185 -45.89 -45.29 28.15
C GLY A 185 -45.06 -44.49 27.15
N SER A 186 -44.93 -45.07 25.95
CA SER A 186 -44.61 -44.34 24.73
C SER A 186 -45.79 -43.42 24.39
N CYS A 187 -45.52 -42.12 24.26
CA CYS A 187 -46.44 -41.18 23.62
C CYS A 187 -45.87 -40.85 22.24
N ASP A 188 -46.02 -41.78 21.30
CA ASP A 188 -45.97 -41.45 19.87
C ASP A 188 -47.27 -40.72 19.52
N ARG A 189 -47.12 -39.48 19.06
CA ARG A 189 -48.18 -38.71 18.42
C ARG A 189 -47.85 -38.69 16.94
N ASP A 190 -48.84 -39.11 16.15
CA ASP A 190 -48.85 -39.20 14.70
C ASP A 190 -48.31 -37.96 13.99
N GLU A 191 -47.52 -38.17 12.93
CA GLU A 191 -47.61 -37.41 11.68
C GLU A 191 -47.04 -38.23 10.51
N GLU A 192 -47.98 -38.79 9.75
CA GLU A 192 -48.05 -38.89 8.29
C GLU A 192 -46.80 -39.26 7.46
N GLU A 193 -46.91 -40.47 6.91
CA GLU A 193 -46.65 -40.83 5.51
C GLU A 193 -45.23 -40.72 4.92
N ARG A 194 -44.65 -41.93 4.71
CA ARG A 194 -44.22 -42.46 3.39
C ARG A 194 -43.02 -41.73 2.75
N ASP A 195 -41.85 -42.31 2.55
CA ASP A 195 -41.56 -43.67 2.09
C ASP A 195 -40.09 -44.00 2.42
N ASN A 196 -39.87 -45.23 2.89
CA ASN A 196 -38.57 -45.76 3.21
C ASN A 196 -37.89 -46.23 1.93
N ASN A 197 -36.72 -45.67 1.60
CA ASN A 197 -35.69 -46.49 1.00
C ASN A 197 -34.31 -46.10 1.54
N ILE A 198 -33.91 -46.85 2.56
CA ILE A 198 -32.54 -46.97 3.01
C ILE A 198 -31.80 -47.73 1.91
N GLN A 199 -31.10 -46.98 1.06
CA GLN A 199 -29.91 -47.49 0.40
C GLN A 199 -28.74 -46.61 0.85
N GLU A 200 -27.85 -47.27 1.58
CA GLU A 200 -26.49 -46.84 1.86
C GLU A 200 -25.80 -46.45 0.55
N GLU A 201 -25.67 -45.14 0.32
CA GLU A 201 -24.53 -44.60 -0.41
C GLU A 201 -24.20 -43.22 0.16
N ASP A 202 -22.93 -43.05 0.48
CA ASP A 202 -22.26 -41.89 1.07
C ASP A 202 -22.30 -40.65 0.14
N SER A 203 -23.52 -40.22 -0.21
CA SER A 203 -23.78 -39.12 -1.12
C SER A 203 -23.94 -37.84 -0.33
N LYS A 204 -22.78 -37.25 -0.01
CA LYS A 204 -22.53 -35.81 0.20
C LYS A 204 -23.81 -34.98 -0.04
N LYS A 205 -24.44 -34.43 1.00
CA LYS A 205 -25.54 -33.45 0.91
C LYS A 205 -25.08 -32.21 0.12
N LYS A 206 -24.99 -32.32 -1.20
CA LYS A 206 -24.56 -31.26 -2.11
C LYS A 206 -25.68 -30.23 -2.13
N MET A 207 -25.44 -29.06 -1.51
CA MET A 207 -26.41 -27.96 -1.49
C MET A 207 -26.90 -27.68 -2.91
N ALA A 208 -28.21 -27.60 -3.16
CA ALA A 208 -28.74 -27.28 -4.49
C ALA A 208 -28.49 -25.80 -4.86
N CYS A 209 -28.35 -25.51 -6.16
CA CYS A 209 -28.25 -24.17 -6.72
C CYS A 209 -29.51 -23.37 -6.39
N LYS A 210 -29.37 -22.22 -5.73
CA LYS A 210 -30.50 -21.38 -5.30
C LYS A 210 -31.19 -20.61 -6.42
N HIS A 211 -30.62 -20.62 -7.63
CA HIS A 211 -31.24 -19.97 -8.78
C HIS A 211 -32.14 -20.93 -9.59
N CYS A 212 -31.65 -22.14 -9.90
CA CYS A 212 -32.39 -23.10 -10.72
C CYS A 212 -32.97 -24.29 -9.94
N ASN A 213 -32.55 -24.50 -8.68
CA ASN A 213 -32.90 -25.64 -7.81
C ASN A 213 -32.72 -27.04 -8.42
N THR A 214 -32.09 -27.17 -9.59
CA THR A 214 -31.96 -28.43 -10.34
C THR A 214 -30.56 -29.04 -10.26
N ARG A 215 -29.53 -28.22 -10.13
CA ARG A 215 -28.12 -28.66 -10.11
C ARG A 215 -27.50 -28.38 -8.75
N SER A 216 -26.43 -29.09 -8.41
CA SER A 216 -25.67 -28.79 -7.19
C SER A 216 -24.99 -27.43 -7.27
N SER A 217 -24.92 -26.75 -6.13
CA SER A 217 -24.12 -25.54 -5.92
C SER A 217 -22.65 -25.92 -5.95
N CYS A 218 -21.91 -25.29 -6.85
CA CYS A 218 -20.47 -25.47 -7.02
C CYS A 218 -19.74 -24.14 -7.21
N VAL A 219 -20.43 -23.00 -7.05
CA VAL A 219 -19.86 -21.66 -7.23
C VAL A 219 -20.06 -20.81 -5.98
N LEU A 220 -18.93 -20.31 -5.46
CA LEU A 220 -18.85 -19.41 -4.32
C LEU A 220 -18.71 -17.95 -4.81
N PHE A 221 -19.50 -17.04 -4.24
CA PHE A 221 -19.53 -15.62 -4.62
C PHE A 221 -18.65 -14.78 -3.68
N LEU A 222 -17.87 -13.85 -4.23
CA LEU A 222 -17.11 -12.87 -3.45
C LEU A 222 -17.76 -11.48 -3.57
N PRO A 223 -17.78 -10.68 -2.48
CA PRO A 223 -17.07 -10.90 -1.21
C PRO A 223 -17.81 -11.76 -0.16
N CYS A 224 -19.09 -12.08 -0.35
CA CYS A 224 -19.95 -12.70 0.68
C CYS A 224 -19.64 -14.16 1.04
N ARG A 225 -18.83 -14.87 0.25
CA ARG A 225 -18.42 -16.28 0.42
C ARG A 225 -19.55 -17.32 0.43
N HIS A 226 -20.75 -16.99 -0.03
CA HIS A 226 -21.83 -17.96 -0.15
C HIS A 226 -21.64 -18.89 -1.35
N LEU A 227 -21.68 -20.20 -1.10
CA LEU A 227 -21.74 -21.26 -2.11
C LEU A 227 -23.20 -21.54 -2.45
N CYS A 228 -23.69 -20.95 -3.54
CA CYS A 228 -25.14 -20.89 -3.77
C CYS A 228 -25.60 -21.00 -5.24
N SER A 229 -24.69 -21.08 -6.22
CA SER A 229 -25.08 -21.33 -7.61
C SER A 229 -24.31 -22.49 -8.24
N CYS A 230 -24.86 -23.06 -9.31
CA CYS A 230 -24.14 -23.97 -10.20
C CYS A 230 -23.34 -23.19 -11.26
N SER A 231 -22.46 -23.90 -11.96
CA SER A 231 -21.56 -23.34 -12.99
C SER A 231 -22.28 -22.69 -14.18
N SER A 232 -23.51 -23.10 -14.49
CA SER A 232 -24.28 -22.51 -15.59
C SER A 232 -25.10 -21.30 -15.16
N CYS A 233 -25.54 -21.25 -13.90
CA CYS A 233 -26.30 -20.09 -13.39
C CYS A 233 -25.38 -18.92 -13.03
N GLU A 234 -24.11 -19.19 -12.68
CA GLU A 234 -23.10 -18.18 -12.34
C GLU A 234 -23.01 -17.02 -13.33
N ALA A 235 -23.03 -17.30 -14.64
CA ALA A 235 -22.87 -16.29 -15.69
C ALA A 235 -24.00 -15.25 -15.70
N PHE A 236 -25.21 -15.63 -15.28
CA PHE A 236 -26.40 -14.77 -15.30
C PHE A 236 -26.63 -14.04 -13.97
N LEU A 237 -25.85 -14.36 -12.94
CA LEU A 237 -26.00 -13.79 -11.60
C LEU A 237 -25.02 -12.64 -11.39
N VAL A 238 -25.54 -11.43 -11.24
CA VAL A 238 -24.77 -10.21 -10.93
C VAL A 238 -24.65 -9.99 -9.40
N ALA A 239 -25.47 -10.67 -8.61
CA ALA A 239 -25.46 -10.62 -7.14
C ALA A 239 -25.71 -12.01 -6.54
N CYS A 240 -25.32 -12.19 -5.28
CA CYS A 240 -25.52 -13.42 -4.53
C CYS A 240 -27.02 -13.66 -4.25
N PRO A 241 -27.60 -14.81 -4.67
CA PRO A 241 -28.99 -15.16 -4.38
C PRO A 241 -29.35 -15.30 -2.89
N VAL A 242 -28.35 -15.44 -2.01
CA VAL A 242 -28.55 -15.66 -0.57
C VAL A 242 -28.62 -14.34 0.20
N CYS A 243 -27.69 -13.43 -0.07
CA CYS A 243 -27.53 -12.21 0.73
C CYS A 243 -27.58 -10.91 -0.09
N GLY A 244 -27.79 -10.99 -1.41
CA GLY A 244 -27.91 -9.83 -2.29
C GLY A 244 -26.61 -9.07 -2.57
N SER A 245 -25.47 -9.50 -2.03
CA SER A 245 -24.18 -8.84 -2.28
C SER A 245 -23.78 -8.91 -3.75
N VAL A 246 -23.29 -7.79 -4.32
CA VAL A 246 -22.81 -7.70 -5.70
C VAL A 246 -21.66 -8.69 -5.92
N LYS A 247 -21.70 -9.41 -7.05
CA LYS A 247 -20.67 -10.39 -7.43
C LYS A 247 -19.46 -9.66 -8.01
N GLU A 248 -18.37 -9.60 -7.25
CA GLU A 248 -17.10 -9.06 -7.73
C GLU A 248 -16.23 -10.13 -8.38
N ALA A 249 -16.30 -11.36 -7.85
CA ALA A 249 -15.61 -12.52 -8.38
C ALA A 249 -16.34 -13.81 -7.93
N SER A 250 -16.02 -14.92 -8.58
CA SER A 250 -16.58 -16.23 -8.26
C SER A 250 -15.52 -17.32 -8.34
N ILE A 251 -15.69 -18.35 -7.51
CA ILE A 251 -14.76 -19.49 -7.41
C ILE A 251 -15.56 -20.78 -7.58
N LYS A 252 -15.09 -21.65 -8.49
CA LYS A 252 -15.64 -22.98 -8.67
C LYS A 252 -15.03 -23.95 -7.67
N VAL A 253 -15.89 -24.68 -6.98
CA VAL A 253 -15.55 -25.69 -5.98
C VAL A 253 -15.83 -27.07 -6.58
N TYR A 254 -14.79 -27.90 -6.63
CA TYR A 254 -14.89 -29.29 -7.07
C TYR A 254 -14.88 -30.20 -5.84
N TRP A 255 -15.92 -31.01 -5.69
CA TRP A 255 -16.03 -32.01 -4.62
C TRP A 255 -15.28 -33.28 -5.06
N VAL A 256 -13.98 -33.38 -4.75
CA VAL A 256 -13.24 -34.65 -4.83
C VAL A 256 -13.71 -35.58 -3.71
#